data_AF-W8QY49-F1
#
_entry.id   AF-W8QY49-F1
#
_cell.length_a   1.000
_cell.length_b   1.000
_cell.length_c   1.000
_cell.angle_alpha   90.00
_cell.angle_beta   90.00
_cell.angle_gamma   90.00
#
_symmetry.space_group_name_H-M   'P 1'
#
loop_
_entity.id
_entity.type
_entity.pdbx_description
1 polymer ?
#
loop_
_entity_poly.entity_id
_entity_poly.type
_entity_poly.pdbx_seq_one_letter_code
_entity_poly.pdbx_strand_id
1 'polypeptide(L)'
;MKPLLEAMDNGDIDHVMISGIPVAKKWHENEPKRPRYYAGDDAPVYWYSATDVVVAAALKKLDKDQRKRFHPFLSGFNPNDKNADAHIRRMLDLDPGLWQGLGEIFTRHDDVTALTQGDTPRANNEALTRVYHLAAEFDLPVMLHSNVTSKRERNPLYLAELEEPLRNHPHTRFIWAHAGTSMELHRHQKKLDFLLPTVTRLLEDYPNLYIDLSWTMLRPYLLDASGTPDPEWVALIETNPTRFMIGSDVVGRFDGLGEGMQAFDPFLNALTEPVARKVARDNFLDILPRKHPPR
;
A
#
# COMPACT_ATOMS: atom_id res chain seq x y z
N MET A 1 4.34 17.32 -9.13
CA MET A 1 5.13 17.31 -7.89
C MET A 1 4.98 18.57 -7.07
N LYS A 2 5.06 19.79 -7.62
CA LYS A 2 4.94 21.04 -6.83
C LYS A 2 3.73 21.08 -5.86
N PRO A 3 2.48 20.78 -6.28
CA PRO A 3 1.35 20.79 -5.34
C PRO A 3 1.48 19.75 -4.22
N LEU A 4 2.10 18.59 -4.49
CA LEU A 4 2.37 17.58 -3.47
C LEU A 4 3.44 18.05 -2.48
N LEU A 5 4.53 18.66 -2.96
CA LEU A 5 5.56 19.24 -2.09
C LEU A 5 4.98 20.31 -1.17
N GLU A 6 4.17 21.23 -1.71
CA GLU A 6 3.49 22.26 -0.91
C GLU A 6 2.54 21.64 0.13
N ALA A 7 1.78 20.61 -0.24
CA ALA A 7 0.90 19.91 0.68
C ALA A 7 1.68 19.13 1.76
N MET A 8 2.84 18.55 1.42
CA MET A 8 3.73 17.90 2.36
C MET A 8 4.31 18.91 3.35
N ASP A 9 4.76 20.07 2.88
CA ASP A 9 5.31 21.13 3.74
C ASP A 9 4.26 21.69 4.69
N ASN A 10 3.03 21.90 4.21
CA ASN A 10 1.93 22.37 5.05
C ASN A 10 1.42 21.33 6.06
N GLY A 11 1.68 20.05 5.81
CA GLY A 11 1.24 18.93 6.64
C GLY A 11 2.33 18.32 7.51
N ASP A 12 3.52 18.93 7.58
CA ASP A 12 4.71 18.40 8.28
C ASP A 12 5.09 16.98 7.86
N ILE A 13 4.98 16.69 6.55
CA ILE A 13 5.28 15.38 5.97
C ILE A 13 6.69 15.37 5.38
N ASP A 14 7.62 14.72 6.06
CA ASP A 14 9.01 14.65 5.62
C ASP A 14 9.22 13.66 4.45
N HIS A 15 8.52 12.53 4.48
CA HIS A 15 8.76 11.38 3.60
C HIS A 15 7.45 10.83 3.04
N VAL A 16 7.46 10.41 1.79
CA VAL A 16 6.29 9.82 1.13
C VAL A 16 6.68 8.62 0.28
N MET A 17 5.97 7.51 0.46
CA MET A 17 5.87 6.45 -0.54
C MET A 17 5.03 6.98 -1.69
N ILE A 18 5.54 6.93 -2.92
CA ILE A 18 4.76 7.32 -4.11
C ILE A 18 4.77 6.20 -5.15
N SER A 19 3.62 5.91 -5.74
CA SER A 19 3.51 4.98 -6.86
C SER A 19 2.55 5.53 -7.91
N GLY A 20 2.58 4.93 -9.09
CA GLY A 20 1.52 5.14 -10.08
C GLY A 20 0.30 4.28 -9.76
N ILE A 21 -0.85 4.62 -10.31
CA ILE A 21 -1.98 3.67 -10.33
C ILE A 21 -1.69 2.63 -11.42
N PRO A 22 -1.70 1.32 -11.11
CA PRO A 22 -1.23 0.27 -12.03
C PRO A 22 -2.25 -0.11 -13.10
N VAL A 23 -3.45 0.49 -13.05
CA VAL A 23 -4.54 0.25 -13.99
C VAL A 23 -5.02 1.54 -14.64
N ALA A 24 -5.46 1.45 -15.88
CA ALA A 24 -6.11 2.53 -16.60
C ALA A 24 -7.58 2.17 -16.87
N LYS A 25 -8.45 3.17 -16.70
CA LYS A 25 -9.87 3.04 -17.00
C LYS A 25 -10.13 3.18 -18.49
N LYS A 26 -10.80 2.18 -19.09
CA LYS A 26 -11.32 2.33 -20.45
C LYS A 26 -12.46 3.34 -20.43
N TRP A 27 -12.36 4.40 -21.24
CA TRP A 27 -13.54 5.16 -21.62
C TRP A 27 -14.22 4.40 -22.76
N HIS A 28 -15.20 3.56 -22.41
CA HIS A 28 -15.89 2.71 -23.39
C HIS A 28 -16.72 3.57 -24.35
N GLU A 29 -16.91 3.13 -25.59
CA GLU A 29 -17.74 3.84 -26.59
C GLU A 29 -19.18 4.08 -26.13
N ASN A 30 -19.65 3.23 -25.20
CA ASN A 30 -21.00 3.26 -24.64
C ASN A 30 -21.08 4.04 -23.31
N GLU A 31 -19.95 4.51 -22.77
CA GLU A 31 -19.98 5.37 -21.59
C GLU A 31 -20.31 6.81 -22.00
N PRO A 32 -21.47 7.35 -21.59
CA PRO A 32 -21.93 8.67 -22.05
C PRO A 32 -21.05 9.82 -21.54
N LYS A 33 -20.15 9.56 -20.60
CA LYS A 33 -19.26 10.53 -19.98
C LYS A 33 -17.90 9.89 -19.72
N ARG A 34 -16.83 10.66 -19.94
CA ARG A 34 -15.48 10.26 -19.56
C ARG A 34 -15.39 9.98 -18.05
N PRO A 35 -14.97 8.77 -17.61
CA PRO A 35 -14.73 8.48 -16.21
C PRO A 35 -13.65 9.37 -15.58
N ARG A 36 -13.86 9.74 -14.32
CA ARG A 36 -12.93 10.55 -13.52
C ARG A 36 -12.00 9.72 -12.62
N TYR A 37 -12.32 8.44 -12.42
CA TYR A 37 -11.63 7.52 -11.52
C TYR A 37 -11.65 6.10 -12.10
N TYR A 38 -10.73 5.23 -11.66
CA TYR A 38 -10.64 3.86 -12.18
C TYR A 38 -11.82 2.97 -11.80
N ALA A 39 -12.52 3.30 -10.71
CA ALA A 39 -13.78 2.67 -10.31
C ALA A 39 -15.00 3.56 -10.63
N GLY A 40 -14.91 4.46 -11.62
CA GLY A 40 -15.90 5.52 -11.84
C GLY A 40 -17.18 5.14 -12.60
N ASP A 41 -17.20 4.00 -13.29
CA ASP A 41 -18.33 3.44 -14.06
C ASP A 41 -18.10 1.92 -14.28
N ASP A 42 -18.93 1.27 -15.09
CA ASP A 42 -18.88 -0.19 -15.33
C ASP A 42 -17.93 -0.62 -16.45
N ALA A 43 -17.25 0.30 -17.12
CA ALA A 43 -16.29 -0.04 -18.16
C ALA A 43 -15.08 -0.81 -17.58
N PRO A 44 -14.41 -1.67 -18.36
CA PRO A 44 -13.26 -2.40 -17.84
C PRO A 44 -12.07 -1.49 -17.52
N VAL A 45 -11.23 -1.93 -16.58
CA VAL A 45 -9.87 -1.41 -16.39
C VAL A 45 -8.84 -2.40 -16.95
N TYR A 46 -7.70 -1.90 -17.39
CA TYR A 46 -6.59 -2.72 -17.91
C TYR A 46 -5.27 -2.32 -17.27
N TRP A 47 -4.32 -3.26 -17.17
CA TRP A 47 -3.00 -3.00 -16.61
C TRP A 47 -2.23 -1.97 -17.43
N TYR A 48 -1.64 -0.98 -16.77
CA TYR A 48 -1.03 0.18 -17.40
C TYR A 48 0.39 0.43 -16.87
N SER A 49 1.37 -0.18 -17.55
CA SER A 49 2.79 -0.13 -17.13
C SER A 49 3.47 1.21 -17.30
N ALA A 50 2.99 2.07 -18.21
CA ALA A 50 3.59 3.38 -18.43
C ALA A 50 3.39 4.35 -17.24
N THR A 51 2.57 3.99 -16.24
CA THR A 51 2.39 4.76 -15.00
C THR A 51 3.73 5.02 -14.30
N ASP A 52 4.62 4.02 -14.26
CA ASP A 52 5.91 4.10 -13.58
C ASP A 52 6.88 5.05 -14.30
N VAL A 53 6.83 5.08 -15.64
CA VAL A 53 7.62 6.03 -16.44
C VAL A 53 7.19 7.47 -16.14
N VAL A 54 5.91 7.72 -15.92
CA VAL A 54 5.39 9.04 -15.55
C VAL A 54 5.88 9.45 -14.17
N VAL A 55 5.84 8.55 -13.18
CA VAL A 55 6.36 8.80 -11.82
C VAL A 55 7.86 9.09 -11.88
N ALA A 56 8.64 8.23 -12.55
CA ALA A 56 10.07 8.42 -12.70
C ALA A 56 10.42 9.76 -13.36
N ALA A 57 9.73 10.11 -14.45
CA ALA A 57 9.93 11.40 -15.12
C ALA A 57 9.58 12.60 -14.23
N ALA A 58 8.56 12.49 -13.38
CA ALA A 58 8.20 13.52 -12.43
C ALA A 58 9.26 13.71 -11.33
N LEU A 59 9.81 12.62 -10.79
CA LEU A 59 10.85 12.63 -9.76
C LEU A 59 12.20 13.13 -10.28
N LYS A 60 12.54 12.82 -11.54
CA LYS A 60 13.78 13.28 -12.18
C LYS A 60 13.83 14.81 -12.36
N LYS A 61 12.68 15.49 -12.35
CA LYS A 61 12.59 16.96 -12.41
C LYS A 61 12.84 17.64 -11.07
N LEU A 62 12.82 16.90 -9.96
CA LEU A 62 13.09 17.43 -8.63
C LEU A 62 14.59 17.61 -8.41
N ASP A 63 14.95 18.61 -7.61
CA ASP A 63 16.31 18.74 -7.11
C ASP A 63 16.64 17.63 -6.08
N LYS A 64 17.89 17.58 -5.62
CA LYS A 64 18.36 16.52 -4.72
C LYS A 64 17.66 16.56 -3.35
N ASP A 65 17.39 17.74 -2.82
CA ASP A 65 16.79 17.90 -1.50
C ASP A 65 15.30 17.60 -1.49
N GLN A 66 14.60 17.92 -2.58
CA GLN A 66 13.22 17.50 -2.79
C GLN A 66 13.15 15.99 -3.02
N ARG A 67 14.03 15.43 -3.87
CA ARG A 67 13.98 14.02 -4.25
C ARG A 67 14.19 13.06 -3.08
N LYS A 68 14.99 13.43 -2.06
CA LYS A 68 15.25 12.58 -0.88
C LYS A 68 14.00 12.30 -0.03
N ARG A 69 12.93 13.07 -0.23
CA ARG A 69 11.63 12.94 0.47
C ARG A 69 10.70 11.92 -0.20
N PHE A 70 11.02 11.48 -1.42
CA PHE A 70 10.19 10.56 -2.20
C PHE A 70 10.82 9.18 -2.28
N HIS A 71 10.00 8.18 -1.98
CA HIS A 71 10.39 6.77 -1.95
C HIS A 71 9.50 6.01 -2.95
N PRO A 72 9.87 5.99 -4.25
CA PRO A 72 8.97 5.48 -5.27
C PRO A 72 8.89 3.96 -5.25
N PHE A 73 7.67 3.44 -5.31
CA PHE A 73 7.43 2.02 -5.52
C PHE A 73 6.90 1.78 -6.94
N LEU A 74 7.40 0.72 -7.57
CA LEU A 74 7.04 0.34 -8.93
C LEU A 74 5.76 -0.51 -8.90
N SER A 75 4.69 -0.04 -9.53
CA SER A 75 3.37 -0.71 -9.48
C SER A 75 2.86 -1.19 -10.84
N GLY A 76 3.35 -0.62 -11.94
CA GLY A 76 2.80 -0.75 -13.28
C GLY A 76 3.06 -2.09 -13.96
N PHE A 77 2.49 -3.18 -13.45
CA PHE A 77 2.55 -4.49 -14.09
C PHE A 77 1.30 -5.31 -13.81
N ASN A 78 1.08 -6.35 -14.62
CA ASN A 78 0.02 -7.32 -14.41
C ASN A 78 0.50 -8.41 -13.43
N PRO A 79 -0.10 -8.55 -12.23
CA PRO A 79 0.34 -9.55 -11.26
C PRO A 79 0.00 -11.00 -11.63
N ASN A 80 -0.73 -11.22 -12.73
CA ASN A 80 -0.95 -12.55 -13.31
C ASN A 80 0.06 -12.94 -14.39
N ASP A 81 0.86 -11.99 -14.89
CA ASP A 81 1.82 -12.27 -15.94
C ASP A 81 3.11 -12.79 -15.35
N LYS A 82 3.49 -14.03 -15.69
CA LYS A 82 4.78 -14.60 -15.26
C LYS A 82 5.99 -13.87 -15.83
N ASN A 83 5.82 -13.00 -16.83
CA ASN A 83 6.86 -12.10 -17.33
C ASN A 83 6.95 -10.78 -16.55
N ALA A 84 6.11 -10.57 -15.53
CA ALA A 84 6.14 -9.36 -14.71
C ALA A 84 7.52 -9.15 -14.07
N ASP A 85 8.19 -10.21 -13.62
CA ASP A 85 9.56 -10.15 -13.09
C ASP A 85 10.56 -9.60 -14.13
N ALA A 86 10.51 -10.06 -15.37
CA ALA A 86 11.34 -9.56 -16.45
C ALA A 86 11.00 -8.12 -16.83
N HIS A 87 9.74 -7.70 -16.71
CA HIS A 87 9.35 -6.29 -16.85
C HIS A 87 9.92 -5.43 -15.72
N ILE A 88 9.73 -5.84 -14.46
CA ILE A 88 10.23 -5.13 -13.28
C ILE A 88 11.75 -4.99 -13.36
N ARG A 89 12.48 -6.07 -13.68
CA ARG A 89 13.95 -5.99 -13.84
C ARG A 89 14.37 -4.95 -14.87
N ARG A 90 13.71 -4.92 -16.04
CA ARG A 90 13.99 -3.89 -17.06
C ARG A 90 13.78 -2.48 -16.55
N MET A 91 12.76 -2.27 -15.71
CA MET A 91 12.49 -0.96 -15.11
C MET A 91 13.50 -0.59 -14.01
N LEU A 92 13.98 -1.57 -13.23
CA LEU A 92 15.07 -1.38 -12.27
C LEU A 92 16.39 -1.04 -12.98
N ASP A 93 16.68 -1.70 -14.10
CA ASP A 93 17.87 -1.45 -14.92
C ASP A 93 17.80 -0.10 -15.66
N LEU A 94 16.59 0.31 -16.08
CA LEU A 94 16.36 1.59 -16.74
C LEU A 94 16.62 2.78 -15.80
N ASP A 95 16.30 2.62 -14.52
CA ASP A 95 16.46 3.65 -13.49
C ASP A 95 17.14 3.11 -12.22
N PRO A 96 18.44 2.78 -12.27
CA PRO A 96 19.15 2.15 -11.16
C PRO A 96 19.12 3.01 -9.89
N GLY A 97 18.65 2.41 -8.79
CA GLY A 97 18.55 3.05 -7.48
C GLY A 97 17.41 4.06 -7.33
N LEU A 98 16.56 4.25 -8.35
CA LEU A 98 15.37 5.08 -8.23
C LEU A 98 14.30 4.38 -7.39
N TRP A 99 13.92 3.16 -7.78
CA TRP A 99 12.85 2.39 -7.17
C TRP A 99 13.28 1.84 -5.81
N GLN A 100 12.43 2.02 -4.81
CA GLN A 100 12.69 1.66 -3.42
C GLN A 100 11.68 0.66 -2.85
N GLY A 101 10.83 0.10 -3.72
CA GLY A 101 9.88 -0.94 -3.38
C GLY A 101 9.07 -1.34 -4.60
N LEU A 102 8.25 -2.37 -4.44
CA LEU A 102 7.28 -2.81 -5.43
C LEU A 102 5.87 -2.61 -4.89
N GLY A 103 5.00 -2.04 -5.71
CA GLY A 103 3.60 -1.77 -5.39
C GLY A 103 3.23 -0.29 -5.45
N GLU A 104 2.00 0.06 -5.12
CA GLU A 104 0.97 -0.83 -4.60
C GLU A 104 0.52 -1.88 -5.65
N ILE A 105 0.68 -3.16 -5.32
CA ILE A 105 0.28 -4.27 -6.19
C ILE A 105 -1.19 -4.55 -5.95
N PHE A 106 -2.02 -4.31 -6.97
CA PHE A 106 -3.45 -4.60 -6.90
C PHE A 106 -3.70 -6.10 -7.06
N THR A 107 -4.27 -6.72 -6.03
CA THR A 107 -4.81 -8.08 -6.11
C THR A 107 -6.34 -8.03 -5.96
N ARG A 108 -6.96 -8.88 -5.15
CA ARG A 108 -8.39 -8.74 -4.86
C ARG A 108 -8.64 -7.38 -4.21
N HIS A 109 -9.39 -6.54 -4.91
CA HIS A 109 -9.66 -5.15 -4.58
C HIS A 109 -11.10 -4.80 -4.96
N ASP A 110 -12.06 -5.12 -4.08
CA ASP A 110 -13.46 -4.75 -4.20
C ASP A 110 -14.04 -4.98 -5.63
N ASP A 111 -14.81 -4.02 -6.14
CA ASP A 111 -15.38 -4.05 -7.50
C ASP A 111 -14.31 -3.93 -8.59
N VAL A 112 -13.13 -3.37 -8.30
CA VAL A 112 -12.01 -3.31 -9.26
C VAL A 112 -11.59 -4.70 -9.69
N THR A 113 -11.70 -5.69 -8.79
CA THR A 113 -11.52 -7.11 -9.11
C THR A 113 -12.37 -7.55 -10.31
N ALA A 114 -13.64 -7.14 -10.36
CA ALA A 114 -14.59 -7.52 -11.41
C ALA A 114 -14.43 -6.65 -12.67
N LEU A 115 -13.98 -5.41 -12.52
CA LEU A 115 -13.73 -4.50 -13.65
C LEU A 115 -12.41 -4.79 -14.37
N THR A 116 -11.46 -5.46 -13.73
CA THR A 116 -10.12 -5.69 -14.29
C THR A 116 -10.16 -6.76 -15.37
N GLN A 117 -9.58 -6.44 -16.55
CA GLN A 117 -9.47 -7.39 -17.65
C GLN A 117 -8.51 -8.54 -17.33
N GLY A 118 -8.92 -9.75 -17.74
CA GLY A 118 -8.15 -10.98 -17.55
C GLY A 118 -8.53 -11.69 -16.25
N ASP A 119 -7.64 -12.55 -15.78
CA ASP A 119 -7.85 -13.30 -14.54
C ASP A 119 -7.77 -12.38 -13.32
N THR A 120 -8.37 -12.81 -12.19
CA THR A 120 -8.23 -12.08 -10.92
C THR A 120 -6.86 -12.31 -10.30
N PRO A 121 -6.06 -11.26 -10.06
CA PRO A 121 -4.81 -11.42 -9.33
C PRO A 121 -5.05 -11.68 -7.85
N ARG A 122 -4.25 -12.59 -7.29
CA ARG A 122 -4.21 -12.96 -5.87
C ARG A 122 -2.79 -12.85 -5.39
N ALA A 123 -2.59 -12.52 -4.11
CA ALA A 123 -1.26 -12.39 -3.53
C ALA A 123 -0.43 -13.69 -3.61
N ASN A 124 -1.06 -14.86 -3.67
CA ASN A 124 -0.39 -16.16 -3.85
C ASN A 124 -0.30 -16.63 -5.31
N ASN A 125 -0.51 -15.76 -6.31
CA ASN A 125 -0.37 -16.18 -7.71
C ASN A 125 1.08 -16.54 -8.06
N GLU A 126 1.25 -17.57 -8.90
CA GLU A 126 2.57 -18.06 -9.31
C GLU A 126 3.43 -16.99 -10.00
N ALA A 127 2.79 -16.07 -10.72
CA ALA A 127 3.48 -14.91 -11.30
C ALA A 127 4.10 -14.00 -10.22
N LEU A 128 3.39 -13.76 -9.12
CA LEU A 128 3.89 -12.98 -8.00
C LEU A 128 5.00 -13.69 -7.21
N THR A 129 5.01 -15.02 -7.17
CA THR A 129 6.17 -15.78 -6.63
C THR A 129 7.48 -15.34 -7.27
N ARG A 130 7.50 -15.14 -8.59
CA ARG A 130 8.68 -14.65 -9.32
C ARG A 130 9.04 -13.22 -8.93
N VAL A 131 8.02 -12.37 -8.75
CA VAL A 131 8.18 -10.99 -8.30
C VAL A 131 8.75 -10.93 -6.87
N TYR A 132 8.32 -11.81 -5.97
CA TYR A 132 8.83 -11.85 -4.59
C TYR A 132 10.29 -12.31 -4.52
N HIS A 133 10.71 -13.25 -5.37
CA HIS A 133 12.12 -13.60 -5.51
C HIS A 133 12.96 -12.43 -6.01
N LEU A 134 12.46 -11.71 -7.02
CA LEU A 134 13.13 -10.51 -7.52
C LEU A 134 13.20 -9.41 -6.45
N ALA A 135 12.13 -9.21 -5.68
CA ALA A 135 12.11 -8.25 -4.59
C ALA A 135 13.17 -8.56 -3.53
N ALA A 136 13.31 -9.83 -3.13
CA ALA A 136 14.38 -10.26 -2.22
C ALA A 136 15.78 -10.06 -2.82
N GLU A 137 15.98 -10.36 -4.11
CA GLU A 137 17.26 -10.15 -4.81
C GLU A 137 17.70 -8.68 -4.78
N PHE A 138 16.76 -7.75 -4.97
CA PHE A 138 17.03 -6.31 -5.00
C PHE A 138 16.82 -5.60 -3.66
N ASP A 139 16.59 -6.34 -2.56
CA ASP A 139 16.29 -5.79 -1.23
C ASP A 139 15.09 -4.81 -1.22
N LEU A 140 14.06 -5.08 -2.03
CA LEU A 140 12.87 -4.25 -2.18
C LEU A 140 11.72 -4.76 -1.27
N PRO A 141 11.09 -3.88 -0.45
CA PRO A 141 9.81 -4.19 0.17
C PRO A 141 8.69 -4.28 -0.88
N VAL A 142 7.67 -5.07 -0.59
CA VAL A 142 6.51 -5.32 -1.47
C VAL A 142 5.22 -4.87 -0.78
N MET A 143 4.53 -3.89 -1.35
CA MET A 143 3.22 -3.44 -0.88
C MET A 143 2.09 -4.13 -1.65
N LEU A 144 1.23 -4.84 -0.91
CA LEU A 144 0.09 -5.58 -1.45
C LEU A 144 -1.22 -4.91 -1.05
N HIS A 145 -2.03 -4.55 -2.04
CA HIS A 145 -3.46 -4.31 -1.84
C HIS A 145 -4.20 -5.63 -2.00
N SER A 146 -4.61 -6.23 -0.89
CA SER A 146 -5.32 -7.50 -0.88
C SER A 146 -6.43 -7.44 0.16
N ASN A 147 -7.69 -7.45 -0.27
CA ASN A 147 -8.80 -7.51 0.67
C ASN A 147 -8.74 -8.79 1.51
N VAL A 148 -8.99 -8.65 2.81
CA VAL A 148 -9.02 -9.79 3.75
C VAL A 148 -10.25 -10.68 3.55
N THR A 149 -11.35 -10.11 3.03
CA THR A 149 -12.64 -10.79 2.90
C THR A 149 -13.49 -10.21 1.77
N SER A 150 -14.67 -10.78 1.54
CA SER A 150 -15.68 -10.25 0.62
C SER A 150 -16.70 -9.37 1.35
N LYS A 151 -17.47 -8.57 0.59
CA LYS A 151 -18.49 -7.65 1.16
C LYS A 151 -19.56 -8.32 2.04
N ARG A 152 -19.77 -9.64 1.91
CA ARG A 152 -20.79 -10.38 2.68
C ARG A 152 -20.21 -11.22 3.81
N GLU A 153 -18.98 -11.68 3.68
CA GLU A 153 -18.40 -12.60 4.65
C GLU A 153 -17.95 -11.88 5.92
N ARG A 154 -18.15 -12.54 7.06
CA ARG A 154 -17.81 -12.05 8.41
C ARG A 154 -16.57 -12.74 8.98
N ASN A 155 -15.78 -13.38 8.12
CA ASN A 155 -14.54 -14.09 8.42
C ASN A 155 -13.45 -13.64 7.43
N PRO A 156 -12.15 -13.89 7.70
CA PRO A 156 -11.07 -13.51 6.80
C PRO A 156 -10.97 -14.49 5.61
N LEU A 157 -11.94 -14.40 4.69
CA LEU A 157 -12.17 -15.36 3.61
C LEU A 157 -10.93 -15.58 2.72
N TYR A 158 -10.16 -14.53 2.44
CA TYR A 158 -9.04 -14.57 1.50
C TYR A 158 -7.67 -14.64 2.18
N LEU A 159 -7.62 -14.88 3.49
CA LEU A 159 -6.39 -14.77 4.28
C LEU A 159 -5.26 -15.67 3.78
N ALA A 160 -5.58 -16.88 3.30
CA ALA A 160 -4.60 -17.81 2.76
C ALA A 160 -3.81 -17.22 1.58
N GLU A 161 -4.44 -16.35 0.78
CA GLU A 161 -3.77 -15.69 -0.35
C GLU A 161 -2.62 -14.78 0.11
N LEU A 162 -2.70 -14.22 1.32
CA LEU A 162 -1.64 -13.42 1.94
C LEU A 162 -0.66 -14.28 2.75
N GLU A 163 -1.14 -15.27 3.50
CA GLU A 163 -0.29 -16.08 4.38
C GLU A 163 0.69 -16.97 3.62
N GLU A 164 0.28 -17.50 2.46
CA GLU A 164 1.15 -18.30 1.62
C GLU A 164 2.43 -17.57 1.22
N PRO A 165 2.40 -16.35 0.64
CA PRO A 165 3.63 -15.65 0.32
C PRO A 165 4.42 -15.19 1.55
N LEU A 166 3.76 -14.79 2.65
CA LEU A 166 4.46 -14.46 3.90
C LEU A 166 5.32 -15.63 4.40
N ARG A 167 4.75 -16.84 4.38
CA ARG A 167 5.41 -18.09 4.78
C ARG A 167 6.51 -18.52 3.81
N ASN A 168 6.23 -18.46 2.51
CA ASN A 168 7.09 -19.05 1.48
C ASN A 168 8.23 -18.10 1.04
N HIS A 169 8.13 -16.80 1.37
CA HIS A 169 9.14 -15.78 1.03
C HIS A 169 9.61 -15.01 2.27
N PRO A 170 10.23 -15.68 3.27
CA PRO A 170 10.63 -15.04 4.53
C PRO A 170 11.70 -13.95 4.38
N HIS A 171 12.38 -13.90 3.23
CA HIS A 171 13.39 -12.88 2.93
C HIS A 171 12.82 -11.63 2.25
N THR A 172 11.53 -11.63 1.89
CA THR A 172 10.84 -10.49 1.30
C THR A 172 10.06 -9.77 2.38
N ARG A 173 10.23 -8.44 2.49
CA ARG A 173 9.43 -7.60 3.39
C ARG A 173 8.10 -7.28 2.72
N PHE A 174 6.99 -7.53 3.39
CA PHE A 174 5.65 -7.29 2.86
C PHE A 174 4.95 -6.19 3.65
N ILE A 175 4.39 -5.20 2.96
CA ILE A 175 3.49 -4.20 3.52
C ILE A 175 2.07 -4.57 3.08
N TRP A 176 1.17 -4.82 4.03
CA TRP A 176 -0.23 -5.09 3.74
C TRP A 176 -1.04 -3.80 3.88
N ALA A 177 -1.55 -3.32 2.75
CA ALA A 177 -2.31 -2.07 2.66
C ALA A 177 -3.59 -2.16 3.51
N HIS A 178 -3.76 -1.18 4.42
CA HIS A 178 -4.95 -1.00 5.28
C HIS A 178 -5.40 -2.27 6.02
N ALA A 179 -4.48 -3.19 6.34
CA ALA A 179 -4.77 -4.52 6.87
C ALA A 179 -5.86 -5.28 6.06
N GLY A 180 -5.90 -5.07 4.74
CA GLY A 180 -6.86 -5.68 3.82
C GLY A 180 -8.30 -5.20 3.97
N THR A 181 -8.51 -4.08 4.65
CA THR A 181 -9.80 -3.40 4.73
C THR A 181 -10.01 -2.48 3.53
N SER A 182 -11.26 -2.09 3.28
CA SER A 182 -11.58 -1.14 2.23
C SER A 182 -12.88 -0.40 2.51
N MET A 183 -13.09 0.72 1.81
CA MET A 183 -14.33 1.48 1.94
C MET A 183 -15.54 0.67 1.47
N GLU A 184 -15.38 -0.17 0.44
CA GLU A 184 -16.50 -1.02 -0.02
C GLU A 184 -16.88 -2.05 1.05
N LEU A 185 -15.91 -2.68 1.71
CA LEU A 185 -16.21 -3.54 2.87
C LEU A 185 -16.99 -2.76 3.95
N HIS A 186 -16.60 -1.51 4.21
CA HIS A 186 -17.25 -0.67 5.22
C HIS A 186 -18.60 -0.09 4.87
N ARG A 187 -18.98 -0.11 3.59
CA ARG A 187 -20.37 0.15 3.17
C ARG A 187 -21.33 -0.94 3.61
N HIS A 188 -20.87 -2.19 3.73
CA HIS A 188 -21.69 -3.34 4.11
C HIS A 188 -21.46 -3.82 5.55
N GLN A 189 -20.30 -3.49 6.13
CA GLN A 189 -19.87 -3.96 7.45
C GLN A 189 -19.10 -2.86 8.18
N LYS A 190 -19.71 -2.24 9.19
CA LYS A 190 -19.12 -1.06 9.86
C LYS A 190 -17.70 -1.31 10.39
N LYS A 191 -17.46 -2.46 11.03
CA LYS A 191 -16.17 -2.92 11.57
C LYS A 191 -16.05 -4.42 11.32
N LEU A 192 -14.84 -4.92 11.09
CA LEU A 192 -14.56 -6.35 10.99
C LEU A 192 -14.03 -6.85 12.35
N ASP A 193 -14.86 -7.52 13.13
CA ASP A 193 -14.51 -7.93 14.50
C ASP A 193 -13.34 -8.92 14.56
N PHE A 194 -13.14 -9.70 13.49
CA PHE A 194 -12.00 -10.63 13.38
C PHE A 194 -10.67 -9.94 13.04
N LEU A 195 -10.65 -8.65 12.67
CA LEU A 195 -9.46 -8.03 12.10
C LEU A 195 -8.33 -7.94 13.12
N LEU A 196 -8.59 -7.38 14.30
CA LEU A 196 -7.58 -7.25 15.35
C LEU A 196 -6.95 -8.61 15.72
N PRO A 197 -7.71 -9.67 16.09
CA PRO A 197 -7.10 -10.97 16.41
C PRO A 197 -6.39 -11.60 15.20
N THR A 198 -6.84 -11.33 13.98
CA THR A 198 -6.14 -11.78 12.76
C THR A 198 -4.79 -11.09 12.62
N VAL A 199 -4.74 -9.76 12.71
CA VAL A 199 -3.49 -8.99 12.60
C VAL A 199 -2.51 -9.36 13.72
N THR A 200 -2.98 -9.49 14.96
CA THR A 200 -2.16 -9.94 16.09
C THR A 200 -1.46 -11.26 15.77
N ARG A 201 -2.22 -12.29 15.36
CA ARG A 201 -1.65 -13.60 15.00
C ARG A 201 -0.66 -13.49 13.85
N LEU A 202 -1.01 -12.77 12.79
CA LEU A 202 -0.12 -12.64 11.63
C LEU A 202 1.23 -11.99 11.98
N LEU A 203 1.24 -11.02 12.89
CA LEU A 203 2.47 -10.36 13.33
C LEU A 203 3.38 -11.25 14.18
N GLU A 204 2.78 -12.16 14.95
CA GLU A 204 3.47 -13.20 15.72
C GLU A 204 4.06 -14.27 14.78
N ASP A 205 3.28 -14.72 13.79
CA ASP A 205 3.64 -15.82 12.89
C ASP A 205 4.66 -15.40 11.81
N TYR A 206 4.57 -14.17 11.31
CA TYR A 206 5.31 -13.73 10.11
C TYR A 206 6.14 -12.49 10.40
N PRO A 207 7.44 -12.59 10.73
CA PRO A 207 8.29 -11.44 11.08
C PRO A 207 8.55 -10.47 9.92
N ASN A 208 8.26 -10.89 8.69
CA ASN A 208 8.42 -10.12 7.46
C ASN A 208 7.18 -9.32 7.04
N LEU A 209 6.09 -9.37 7.82
CA LEU A 209 4.87 -8.59 7.58
C LEU A 209 4.94 -7.17 8.19
N TYR A 210 4.40 -6.18 7.51
CA TYR A 210 4.23 -4.83 8.03
C TYR A 210 2.83 -4.37 7.65
N ILE A 211 2.22 -3.54 8.49
CA ILE A 211 0.85 -3.07 8.29
C ILE A 211 0.89 -1.58 7.98
N ASP A 212 0.31 -1.20 6.85
CA ASP A 212 -0.05 0.17 6.57
C ASP A 212 -1.41 0.49 7.22
N LEU A 213 -1.42 1.53 8.05
CA LEU A 213 -2.57 2.00 8.83
C LEU A 213 -3.37 3.11 8.13
N SER A 214 -3.07 3.38 6.87
CA SER A 214 -3.76 4.42 6.12
C SER A 214 -5.25 4.10 5.87
N TRP A 215 -5.98 5.13 5.42
CA TRP A 215 -7.36 5.03 4.93
C TRP A 215 -8.37 4.48 5.95
N THR A 216 -8.92 3.29 5.71
CA THR A 216 -10.00 2.69 6.50
C THR A 216 -9.59 2.17 7.86
N MET A 217 -8.29 2.09 8.12
CA MET A 217 -7.80 1.72 9.45
C MET A 217 -8.03 2.82 10.48
N LEU A 218 -7.92 4.10 10.11
CA LEU A 218 -8.08 5.21 11.05
C LEU A 218 -9.41 5.13 11.82
N ARG A 219 -10.52 4.86 11.13
CA ARG A 219 -11.84 4.64 11.72
C ARG A 219 -12.54 3.48 11.02
N PRO A 220 -13.10 2.51 11.76
CA PRO A 220 -13.38 2.53 13.19
C PRO A 220 -12.38 1.72 14.06
N TYR A 221 -11.17 1.47 13.56
CA TYR A 221 -10.22 0.59 14.25
C TYR A 221 -9.32 1.35 15.21
N LEU A 222 -8.56 2.33 14.70
CA LEU A 222 -7.65 3.09 15.55
C LEU A 222 -8.40 4.10 16.42
N LEU A 223 -9.39 4.78 15.85
CA LEU A 223 -10.26 5.73 16.53
C LEU A 223 -11.72 5.30 16.42
N ASP A 224 -12.49 5.52 17.48
CA ASP A 224 -13.94 5.39 17.45
C ASP A 224 -14.62 6.59 16.76
N ALA A 225 -15.95 6.69 16.82
CA ALA A 225 -16.69 7.82 16.24
C ALA A 225 -16.41 9.17 16.94
N SER A 226 -16.06 9.15 18.23
CA SER A 226 -15.73 10.35 19.02
C SER A 226 -14.27 10.80 18.83
N GLY A 227 -13.43 9.99 18.17
CA GLY A 227 -11.99 10.25 18.06
C GLY A 227 -11.20 9.71 19.25
N THR A 228 -11.80 8.84 20.06
CA THR A 228 -11.13 8.16 21.17
C THR A 228 -10.32 6.97 20.64
N PRO A 229 -9.02 6.85 21.00
CA PRO A 229 -8.19 5.71 20.62
C PRO A 229 -8.72 4.38 21.15
N ASP A 230 -8.71 3.35 20.31
CA ASP A 230 -9.04 1.98 20.69
C ASP A 230 -7.87 1.36 21.48
N PRO A 231 -8.05 1.01 22.78
CA PRO A 231 -6.96 0.60 23.64
C PRO A 231 -6.33 -0.74 23.23
N GLU A 232 -7.07 -1.61 22.53
CA GLU A 232 -6.53 -2.90 22.10
C GLU A 232 -5.57 -2.72 20.92
N TRP A 233 -5.87 -1.79 20.00
CA TRP A 233 -4.95 -1.40 18.93
C TRP A 233 -3.71 -0.68 19.44
N VAL A 234 -3.86 0.20 20.44
CA VAL A 234 -2.72 0.84 21.13
C VAL A 234 -1.80 -0.24 21.72
N ALA A 235 -2.35 -1.20 22.45
CA ALA A 235 -1.57 -2.27 23.08
C ALA A 235 -0.85 -3.18 22.05
N LEU A 236 -1.52 -3.50 20.93
CA LEU A 236 -0.92 -4.30 19.86
C LEU A 236 0.31 -3.59 19.25
N ILE A 237 0.20 -2.29 18.99
CA ILE A 237 1.28 -1.49 18.40
C ILE A 237 2.42 -1.28 19.39
N GLU A 238 2.14 -1.03 20.67
CA GLU A 238 3.16 -0.99 21.72
C GLU A 238 3.95 -2.31 21.83
N THR A 239 3.28 -3.44 21.65
CA THR A 239 3.92 -4.76 21.67
C THR A 239 4.72 -5.04 20.40
N ASN A 240 4.34 -4.43 19.26
CA ASN A 240 4.96 -4.63 17.95
C ASN A 240 5.39 -3.29 17.31
N PRO A 241 6.23 -2.50 17.99
CA PRO A 241 6.42 -1.08 17.66
C PRO A 241 7.14 -0.82 16.34
N THR A 242 7.70 -1.86 15.72
CA THR A 242 8.44 -1.79 14.45
C THR A 242 7.62 -2.26 13.24
N ARG A 243 6.35 -2.64 13.43
CA ARG A 243 5.57 -3.39 12.44
C ARG A 243 4.44 -2.59 11.77
N PHE A 244 4.29 -1.33 12.12
CA PHE A 244 3.20 -0.47 11.65
C PHE A 244 3.73 0.85 11.09
N MET A 245 3.03 1.40 10.10
CA MET A 245 3.27 2.74 9.58
C MET A 245 1.95 3.40 9.20
N ILE A 246 1.85 4.72 9.34
CA ILE A 246 0.71 5.51 8.85
C ILE A 246 0.92 5.95 7.40
N GLY A 247 -0.18 6.27 6.73
CA GLY A 247 -0.17 6.84 5.39
C GLY A 247 -1.49 7.54 5.09
N SER A 248 -1.55 8.25 3.98
CA SER A 248 -2.71 9.05 3.60
C SER A 248 -3.62 8.38 2.57
N ASP A 249 -3.08 7.47 1.75
CA ASP A 249 -3.77 6.82 0.62
C ASP A 249 -4.47 7.80 -0.35
N VAL A 250 -3.87 8.98 -0.57
CA VAL A 250 -4.45 9.99 -1.47
C VAL A 250 -4.09 9.71 -2.93
N VAL A 251 -5.10 9.78 -3.82
CA VAL A 251 -4.92 9.51 -5.25
C VAL A 251 -5.10 10.78 -6.09
N GLY A 252 -4.01 11.28 -6.67
CA GLY A 252 -4.01 12.32 -7.69
C GLY A 252 -4.50 13.72 -7.26
N ARG A 253 -4.92 13.88 -6.00
CA ARG A 253 -5.32 15.14 -5.36
C ARG A 253 -4.69 15.20 -3.98
N PHE A 254 -4.12 16.34 -3.64
CA PHE A 254 -3.34 16.52 -2.41
C PHE A 254 -3.97 17.53 -1.45
N ASP A 255 -5.12 18.08 -1.82
CA ASP A 255 -5.93 18.93 -0.94
C ASP A 255 -6.36 18.11 0.28
N GLY A 256 -6.12 18.62 1.48
CA GLY A 256 -6.42 17.90 2.73
C GLY A 256 -5.41 16.81 3.11
N LEU A 257 -4.28 16.66 2.39
CA LEU A 257 -3.24 15.69 2.74
C LEU A 257 -2.74 15.87 4.19
N GLY A 258 -2.40 17.10 4.58
CA GLY A 258 -1.96 17.41 5.94
C GLY A 258 -3.03 17.12 6.99
N GLU A 259 -4.27 17.54 6.76
CA GLU A 259 -5.41 17.25 7.64
C GLU A 259 -5.63 15.73 7.80
N GLY A 260 -5.51 14.97 6.72
CA GLY A 260 -5.61 13.51 6.73
C GLY A 260 -4.53 12.84 7.58
N MET A 261 -3.30 13.34 7.53
CA MET A 261 -2.20 12.84 8.37
C MET A 261 -2.37 13.25 9.84
N GLN A 262 -2.73 14.50 10.11
CA GLN A 262 -3.01 15.01 11.47
C GLN A 262 -4.21 14.32 12.13
N ALA A 263 -5.12 13.73 11.35
CA ALA A 263 -6.22 12.95 11.89
C ALA A 263 -5.76 11.71 12.69
N PHE A 264 -4.51 11.26 12.52
CA PHE A 264 -3.90 10.21 13.33
C PHE A 264 -3.38 10.70 14.69
N ASP A 265 -3.25 12.01 14.92
CA ASP A 265 -2.66 12.58 16.14
C ASP A 265 -3.30 12.05 17.43
N PRO A 266 -4.64 11.94 17.56
CA PRO A 266 -5.23 11.40 18.78
C PRO A 266 -4.77 9.98 19.09
N PHE A 267 -4.58 9.15 18.06
CA PHE A 267 -4.09 7.78 18.20
C PHE A 267 -2.59 7.75 18.51
N LEU A 268 -1.78 8.54 17.80
CA LEU A 268 -0.34 8.64 18.06
C LEU A 268 -0.05 9.15 19.48
N ASN A 269 -0.84 10.09 19.98
CA ASN A 269 -0.72 10.62 21.34
C ASN A 269 -1.08 9.61 22.44
N ALA A 270 -1.75 8.51 22.10
CA ALA A 270 -2.02 7.40 23.03
C ALA A 270 -0.86 6.39 23.11
N LEU A 271 0.09 6.45 22.17
CA LEU A 271 1.32 5.67 22.20
C LEU A 271 2.40 6.39 23.00
N THR A 272 3.40 5.65 23.46
CA THR A 272 4.64 6.22 23.96
C THR A 272 5.36 6.99 22.84
N GLU A 273 6.00 8.11 23.18
CA GLU A 273 6.68 8.97 22.19
C GLU A 273 7.65 8.19 21.25
N PRO A 274 8.47 7.23 21.73
CA PRO A 274 9.33 6.46 20.85
C PRO A 274 8.56 5.56 19.86
N VAL A 275 7.41 5.02 20.26
CA VAL A 275 6.57 4.17 19.40
C VAL A 275 5.78 5.02 18.42
N ALA A 276 5.22 6.15 18.86
CA ALA A 276 4.55 7.11 17.99
C ALA A 276 5.48 7.57 16.85
N ARG A 277 6.74 7.91 17.16
CA ARG A 277 7.74 8.31 16.16
C ARG A 277 8.06 7.20 15.16
N LYS A 278 8.14 5.96 15.62
CA LYS A 278 8.34 4.79 14.75
C LYS A 278 7.20 4.60 13.77
N VAL A 279 5.97 4.63 14.27
CA VAL A 279 4.75 4.47 13.47
C VAL A 279 4.55 5.63 12.50
N ALA A 280 4.86 6.86 12.93
CA ALA A 280 4.72 8.05 12.10
C ALA A 280 5.77 8.16 10.99
N ARG A 281 6.96 7.56 11.17
CA ARG A 281 8.10 7.83 10.28
C ARG A 281 9.13 6.70 10.20
N ASP A 282 9.75 6.34 11.32
CA ASP A 282 11.03 5.60 11.27
C ASP A 282 10.84 4.16 10.75
N ASN A 283 9.72 3.49 11.05
CA ASN A 283 9.45 2.13 10.56
C ASN A 283 9.41 2.05 9.03
N PHE A 284 8.80 3.04 8.36
CA PHE A 284 8.76 3.06 6.90
C PHE A 284 10.18 3.21 6.32
N LEU A 285 11.00 4.09 6.90
CA LEU A 285 12.36 4.31 6.43
C LEU A 285 13.27 3.10 6.66
N ASP A 286 13.07 2.38 7.77
CA ASP A 286 13.87 1.22 8.15
C ASP A 286 13.65 0.00 7.23
N ILE A 287 12.51 -0.09 6.53
CA ILE A 287 12.20 -1.20 5.62
C ILE A 287 12.62 -0.95 4.17
N LEU A 288 13.04 0.27 3.85
CA LEU A 288 13.52 0.62 2.51
C LEU A 288 14.85 -0.08 2.20
N PRO A 289 15.21 -0.22 0.90
CA PRO A 289 16.44 -0.89 0.51
C PRO A 289 17.66 -0.21 1.14
N ARG A 290 18.62 -1.02 1.57
CA ARG A 290 19.89 -0.50 2.06
C ARG A 290 20.58 0.25 0.93
N LYS A 291 21.09 1.45 1.22
CA LYS A 291 21.67 2.35 0.21
C LYS A 291 22.78 1.71 -0.64
N HIS A 292 23.40 0.62 -0.18
CA HIS A 292 24.34 -0.22 -0.94
C HIS A 292 23.99 -1.71 -0.75
N PRO A 293 23.47 -2.42 -1.77
CA PRO A 293 23.40 -3.87 -1.71
C PRO A 293 24.82 -4.44 -1.63
N PRO A 294 25.08 -5.50 -0.83
CA PRO A 294 26.35 -6.21 -0.91
C PRO A 294 26.51 -6.75 -2.33
N ARG A 295 27.62 -6.37 -2.98
CA ARG A 295 28.04 -6.92 -4.28
C ARG A 295 28.34 -8.41 -4.18
#